data_AF-A0A953CNF7-F1
#
_entry.id   AF-A0A953CNF7-F1
#
_cell.length_a   1.000
_cell.length_b   1.000
_cell.length_c   1.000
_cell.angle_alpha   90.00
_cell.angle_beta   90.00
_cell.angle_gamma   90.00
#
_symmetry.space_group_name_H-M   'P 1'
#
loop_
_entity.id
_entity.type
_entity.pdbx_description
1 polymer ?
#
loop_
_entity_poly.entity_id
_entity_poly.type
_entity_poly.pdbx_seq_one_letter_code
_entity_poly.pdbx_strand_id
1 'polypeptide(L)'
;MPESVDSDTHDIVAGVQWADTLNSFNAQVSASFFRNNLATTTFENPLFVAPANGLVAGAGSGAFPIGRLGLDPDNDSLGFKGEYARRLPDFFNGYFTAVVSANRMRQNDDLLAPTPYAGALVDGVPGGAWNTAASLGRPSAGAKIDSRLIDLGLSLKPTSKLTVKGKVRRFETENSTRYWSCNRLTGQWGQLNNDGSGAAMVNAPAYAAGGCDLAAVQALGVVPDVGNVRIGSIPYDYTQTQYVLSADYRLGRQRNLGLAVEREDYERRFRERKETWEHKLRLGYVDRSFERGTLRLSWEHGSRRGSDYVADPAGAFYSSGLGPLPTTPGNVTSWIHLLPQLRRFDLADRDQDTLNARLNYALRSDLDAGLSLQWKDARYPDSDYGRTGHQKRNSLNVDLNWQASPALGVYGFYSYQNGQVTQADIQPGGACVITGAATPTQAATAALLAACATPGSGLLPLDRRWALTQQDRSDVVGFGVSMNFGKARLDASYTWVNGRTTMDPQYGVGIPTAIQSQTTAALSSLRFAQNILEASLVVPIDRRLSVRLLLRYEDGRIRDLEYDSAGAGAAAGSAQHTSLDAGPQDYRAALLGAFVRLDF
;
A
#
# COMPACT_ATOMS: atom_id res chain seq x y z
N MET A 1 -13.80 0.84 -17.31
CA MET A 1 -15.11 1.51 -17.11
C MET A 1 -14.93 2.59 -16.05
N PRO A 2 -15.59 3.76 -16.17
CA PRO A 2 -15.67 4.71 -15.06
C PRO A 2 -16.46 4.09 -13.90
N GLU A 3 -15.94 4.23 -12.68
CA GLU A 3 -16.66 3.85 -11.47
C GLU A 3 -17.50 5.03 -10.98
N SER A 4 -18.79 4.82 -10.75
CA SER A 4 -19.69 5.86 -10.21
C SER A 4 -19.53 5.96 -8.71
N VAL A 5 -19.42 7.19 -8.21
CA VAL A 5 -19.29 7.47 -6.76
C VAL A 5 -20.48 8.35 -6.34
N ASP A 6 -21.33 7.81 -5.47
CA ASP A 6 -22.44 8.50 -4.81
C ASP A 6 -22.54 7.96 -3.38
N SER A 7 -21.87 8.65 -2.45
CA SER A 7 -21.76 8.21 -1.07
C SER A 7 -21.87 9.36 -0.09
N ASP A 8 -22.46 9.04 1.06
CA ASP A 8 -22.64 9.93 2.19
C ASP A 8 -21.89 9.36 3.41
N THR A 9 -21.06 10.17 4.05
CA THR A 9 -20.42 9.80 5.32
C THR A 9 -20.88 10.73 6.43
N HIS A 10 -21.45 10.15 7.49
CA HIS A 10 -21.86 10.89 8.67
C HIS A 10 -20.86 10.64 9.80
N ASP A 11 -20.18 11.70 10.23
CA ASP A 11 -19.25 11.66 11.35
C ASP A 11 -19.83 12.38 12.57
N ILE A 12 -19.82 11.69 13.71
CA ILE A 12 -20.25 12.21 15.00
C ILE A 12 -19.08 12.14 15.95
N VAL A 13 -18.75 13.26 16.58
CA VAL A 13 -17.71 13.33 17.60
C VAL A 13 -18.27 14.04 18.82
N ALA A 14 -18.17 13.40 19.97
CA ALA A 14 -18.53 13.97 21.26
C ALA A 14 -17.37 13.79 22.23
N GLY A 15 -17.11 14.77 23.07
CA GLY A 15 -16.02 14.67 24.02
C GLY A 15 -16.16 15.59 25.22
N VAL A 16 -15.44 15.25 26.28
CA VAL A 16 -15.32 16.04 27.50
C VAL A 16 -13.83 16.20 27.78
N GLN A 17 -13.44 17.43 28.05
CA GLN A 17 -12.09 17.79 28.45
C GLN A 17 -12.11 18.44 29.83
N TRP A 18 -11.10 18.12 30.63
CA TRP A 18 -10.88 18.73 31.93
C TRP A 18 -9.38 18.94 32.13
N ALA A 19 -8.99 20.06 32.72
CA ALA A 19 -7.59 20.33 33.05
C ALA A 19 -7.49 21.19 34.31
N ASP A 20 -6.41 20.97 35.07
CA ASP A 20 -5.97 21.81 36.17
C ASP A 20 -4.46 22.15 36.01
N THR A 21 -3.81 22.61 37.08
CA THR A 21 -2.40 23.02 37.04
C THR A 21 -1.42 21.86 36.84
N LEU A 22 -1.81 20.62 37.15
CA LEU A 22 -0.96 19.43 37.12
C LEU A 22 -1.47 18.35 36.15
N ASN A 23 -2.76 18.31 35.88
CA ASN A 23 -3.45 17.23 35.17
C ASN A 23 -4.22 17.78 33.98
N SER A 24 -4.29 16.98 32.92
CA SER A 24 -5.19 17.18 31.80
C SER A 24 -5.79 15.83 31.43
N PHE A 25 -7.09 15.81 31.19
CA PHE A 25 -7.87 14.65 30.78
C PHE A 25 -8.77 15.01 29.60
N ASN A 26 -8.83 14.13 28.61
CA ASN A 26 -9.74 14.22 27.49
C ASN A 26 -10.36 12.84 27.25
N ALA A 27 -11.68 12.77 27.14
CA ALA A 27 -12.39 11.58 26.69
C ALA A 27 -13.24 11.94 25.46
N GLN A 28 -13.14 11.13 24.43
CA GLN A 28 -13.84 11.32 23.17
C GLN A 28 -14.49 10.00 22.72
N VAL A 29 -15.70 10.09 22.21
CA VAL A 29 -16.37 9.05 21.44
C VAL A 29 -16.53 9.58 20.02
N SER A 30 -16.23 8.73 19.03
CA SER A 30 -16.42 9.03 17.62
C SER A 30 -17.24 7.93 16.95
N ALA A 31 -18.17 8.28 16.10
CA ALA A 31 -18.87 7.35 15.23
C ALA A 31 -18.76 7.83 13.78
N SER A 32 -18.60 6.90 12.85
CA SER A 32 -18.60 7.17 11.40
C SER A 32 -19.51 6.16 10.72
N PHE A 33 -20.39 6.66 9.85
CA PHE A 33 -21.36 5.85 9.11
C PHE A 33 -21.23 6.16 7.63
N PHE A 34 -20.61 5.26 6.88
CA PHE A 34 -20.47 5.36 5.43
C PHE A 34 -21.65 4.66 4.76
N ARG A 35 -22.34 5.39 3.87
CA ARG A 35 -23.46 4.89 3.07
C ARG A 35 -23.14 5.10 1.60
N ASN A 36 -23.18 4.02 0.83
CA ASN A 36 -23.06 4.09 -0.61
C ASN A 36 -24.45 3.93 -1.22
N ASN A 37 -24.93 4.97 -1.91
CA ASN A 37 -26.24 4.97 -2.55
C ASN A 37 -26.25 4.07 -3.81
N LEU A 38 -25.08 3.57 -4.21
CA LEU A 38 -24.87 2.64 -5.32
C LEU A 38 -24.24 1.35 -4.81
N ALA A 39 -25.01 0.26 -4.71
CA ALA A 39 -24.47 -1.02 -4.28
C ALA A 39 -23.58 -1.70 -5.36
N THR A 40 -23.87 -1.45 -6.64
CA THR A 40 -23.23 -2.14 -7.76
C THR A 40 -23.04 -1.24 -8.97
N THR A 41 -21.94 -1.44 -9.70
CA THR A 41 -21.82 -0.93 -11.08
C THR A 41 -21.96 -2.07 -12.07
N THR A 42 -22.56 -1.80 -13.22
CA THR A 42 -22.73 -2.76 -14.31
C THR A 42 -22.18 -2.19 -15.61
N PHE A 43 -21.65 -3.06 -16.47
CA PHE A 43 -21.05 -2.66 -17.74
C PHE A 43 -21.34 -3.70 -18.81
N GLU A 44 -21.53 -3.26 -20.05
CA GLU A 44 -21.64 -4.18 -21.19
C GLU A 44 -20.25 -4.73 -21.53
N ASN A 45 -20.17 -6.02 -21.85
CA ASN A 45 -18.92 -6.67 -22.22
C ASN A 45 -18.52 -6.29 -23.66
N PRO A 46 -17.40 -5.57 -23.87
CA PRO A 46 -16.99 -5.12 -25.19
C PRO A 46 -16.31 -6.22 -26.01
N LEU A 47 -16.00 -7.37 -25.40
CA LEU A 47 -15.27 -8.47 -26.04
C LEU A 47 -16.22 -9.56 -26.51
N PHE A 48 -16.02 -10.02 -27.75
CA PHE A 48 -16.63 -11.27 -28.22
C PHE A 48 -15.94 -12.47 -27.57
N VAL A 49 -16.43 -12.87 -26.39
CA VAL A 49 -15.96 -14.09 -25.73
C VAL A 49 -16.62 -15.28 -26.42
N ALA A 50 -15.84 -16.04 -27.19
CA ALA A 50 -16.28 -17.33 -27.72
C ALA A 50 -16.69 -18.23 -26.54
N PRO A 51 -17.77 -19.03 -26.66
CA PRO A 51 -18.28 -19.87 -25.58
C PRO A 51 -17.35 -21.08 -25.34
N ALA A 52 -16.13 -20.83 -24.87
CA ALA A 52 -15.21 -21.89 -24.45
C ALA A 52 -15.63 -22.54 -23.12
N ASN A 53 -16.49 -21.85 -22.33
CA ASN A 53 -16.86 -22.25 -20.97
C ASN A 53 -18.32 -22.75 -20.80
N GLY A 54 -18.94 -23.23 -21.89
CA GLY A 54 -20.07 -24.16 -21.77
C GLY A 54 -21.48 -23.60 -21.61
N LEU A 55 -21.77 -22.35 -21.95
CA LEU A 55 -23.17 -21.93 -22.14
C LEU A 55 -23.70 -22.39 -23.51
N VAL A 56 -24.42 -23.53 -23.52
CA VAL A 56 -25.25 -24.03 -24.64
C VAL A 56 -26.48 -24.70 -23.97
N ALA A 57 -27.76 -24.42 -24.24
CA ALA A 57 -28.46 -23.77 -25.33
C ALA A 57 -29.61 -22.88 -24.80
N GLY A 58 -29.87 -21.74 -25.46
CA GLY A 58 -30.99 -20.83 -25.17
C GLY A 58 -30.59 -19.35 -25.10
N ALA A 59 -29.34 -19.08 -24.70
CA ALA A 59 -28.68 -17.80 -24.93
C ALA A 59 -27.90 -17.90 -26.25
N GLY A 60 -28.17 -16.99 -27.19
CA GLY A 60 -27.45 -16.93 -28.47
C GLY A 60 -25.93 -16.78 -28.27
N SER A 61 -25.17 -17.10 -29.32
CA SER A 61 -23.71 -16.91 -29.35
C SER A 61 -23.28 -15.52 -28.82
N GLY A 62 -22.48 -15.47 -27.76
CA GLY A 62 -22.01 -14.21 -27.14
C GLY A 62 -22.10 -14.26 -25.62
N ALA A 63 -21.01 -14.65 -24.97
CA ALA A 63 -20.93 -14.93 -23.54
C ALA A 63 -20.95 -13.65 -22.68
N PHE A 64 -21.65 -13.70 -21.53
CA PHE A 64 -21.68 -12.65 -20.48
C PHE A 64 -21.84 -11.21 -21.04
N PRO A 65 -23.03 -10.83 -21.54
CA PRO A 65 -23.25 -9.52 -22.16
C PRO A 65 -23.05 -8.33 -21.20
N ILE A 66 -23.22 -8.56 -19.90
CA ILE A 66 -23.09 -7.58 -18.83
C ILE A 66 -22.19 -8.15 -17.73
N GLY A 67 -21.22 -7.39 -17.27
CA GLY A 67 -20.51 -7.62 -16.02
C GLY A 67 -21.06 -6.72 -14.90
N ARG A 68 -20.88 -7.15 -13.65
CA ARG A 68 -21.27 -6.45 -12.45
C ARG A 68 -20.13 -6.49 -11.44
N LEU A 69 -19.88 -5.35 -10.79
CA LEU A 69 -18.97 -5.25 -9.65
C LEU A 69 -19.74 -4.73 -8.45
N GLY A 70 -19.43 -5.29 -7.27
CA GLY A 70 -19.82 -4.66 -6.01
C GLY A 70 -18.98 -3.42 -5.78
N LEU A 71 -19.65 -2.33 -5.42
CA LEU A 71 -18.98 -1.08 -5.04
C LEU A 71 -18.63 -1.10 -3.55
N ASP A 72 -17.98 -0.03 -3.07
CA ASP A 72 -17.63 0.10 -1.65
C ASP A 72 -18.89 -0.08 -0.77
N PRO A 73 -18.88 -1.04 0.17
CA PRO A 73 -20.09 -1.40 0.91
C PRO A 73 -20.34 -0.49 2.11
N ASP A 74 -21.60 -0.42 2.52
CA ASP A 74 -22.01 0.24 3.75
C ASP A 74 -21.24 -0.29 4.97
N ASN A 75 -20.68 0.63 5.75
CA ASN A 75 -19.91 0.28 6.95
C ASN A 75 -20.05 1.33 8.06
N ASP A 76 -19.86 0.85 9.29
CA ASP A 76 -19.99 1.62 10.51
C ASP A 76 -18.73 1.48 11.36
N SER A 77 -18.29 2.57 12.00
CA SER A 77 -17.22 2.58 12.98
C SER A 77 -17.67 3.28 14.25
N LEU A 78 -17.38 2.69 15.42
CA LEU A 78 -17.57 3.31 16.75
C LEU A 78 -16.28 3.21 17.56
N GLY A 79 -15.77 4.37 17.95
CA GLY A 79 -14.50 4.55 18.63
C GLY A 79 -14.64 5.28 19.96
N PHE A 80 -13.79 4.91 20.90
CA PHE A 80 -13.54 5.62 22.15
C PHE A 80 -12.05 5.92 22.27
N LYS A 81 -11.71 7.12 22.74
CA LYS A 81 -10.35 7.55 23.02
C LYS A 81 -10.31 8.29 24.35
N GLY A 82 -9.41 7.88 25.24
CA GLY A 82 -9.07 8.57 26.47
C GLY A 82 -7.63 9.03 26.46
N GLU A 83 -7.38 10.28 26.85
CA GLU A 83 -6.05 10.88 26.96
C GLU A 83 -5.89 11.45 28.36
N TYR A 84 -4.74 11.19 28.96
CA TYR A 84 -4.36 11.73 30.24
C TYR A 84 -2.93 12.25 30.17
N ALA A 85 -2.70 13.40 30.79
CA ALA A 85 -1.37 13.92 30.98
C ALA A 85 -1.20 14.51 32.37
N ARG A 86 -0.01 14.32 32.94
CA ARG A 86 0.35 14.82 34.26
C ARG A 86 1.73 15.44 34.27
N ARG A 87 1.81 16.67 34.77
CA ARG A 87 3.07 17.30 35.15
C ARG A 87 3.54 16.75 36.51
N LEU A 88 4.83 16.44 36.58
CA LEU A 88 5.50 15.89 37.76
C LEU A 88 6.60 16.87 38.22
N PRO A 89 6.25 18.07 38.72
CA PRO A 89 7.24 19.11 39.04
C PRO A 89 8.30 18.62 40.03
N ASP A 90 7.89 17.88 41.05
CA ASP A 90 8.75 17.42 42.14
C ASP A 90 9.57 16.17 41.78
N PHE A 91 9.28 15.53 40.65
CA PHE A 91 10.00 14.35 40.16
C PHE A 91 10.69 14.67 38.83
N PHE A 92 11.91 15.20 38.93
CA PHE A 92 12.76 15.58 37.79
C PHE A 92 12.07 16.53 36.79
N ASN A 93 11.18 17.41 37.26
CA ASN A 93 10.36 18.27 36.38
C ASN A 93 9.71 17.49 35.23
N GLY A 94 9.20 16.30 35.55
CA GLY A 94 8.76 15.31 34.59
C GLY A 94 7.37 15.60 34.01
N TYR A 95 7.02 14.81 32.99
CA TYR A 95 5.71 14.81 32.36
C TYR A 95 5.35 13.39 31.96
N PHE A 96 4.17 12.93 32.35
CA PHE A 96 3.61 11.64 32.00
C PHE A 96 2.43 11.83 31.05
N THR A 97 2.32 10.97 30.05
CA THR A 97 1.19 10.91 29.11
C THR A 97 0.69 9.48 28.98
N ALA A 98 -0.62 9.31 28.90
CA ALA A 98 -1.27 8.06 28.58
C ALA A 98 -2.38 8.30 27.55
N VAL A 99 -2.44 7.46 26.53
CA VAL A 99 -3.56 7.38 25.59
C VAL A 99 -4.05 5.95 25.56
N VAL A 100 -5.35 5.79 25.68
CA VAL A 100 -6.04 4.51 25.46
C VAL A 100 -7.10 4.72 24.39
N SER A 101 -7.27 3.76 23.48
CA SER A 101 -8.38 3.79 22.54
C SER A 101 -8.91 2.41 22.25
N ALA A 102 -10.20 2.31 21.96
CA ALA A 102 -10.84 1.11 21.44
C ALA A 102 -11.77 1.52 20.29
N ASN A 103 -11.77 0.77 19.20
CA ASN A 103 -12.63 1.02 18.05
C ASN A 103 -13.20 -0.29 17.54
N ARG A 104 -14.43 -0.24 17.03
CA ARG A 104 -15.13 -1.35 16.42
C ARG A 104 -15.63 -0.92 15.05
N MET A 105 -15.21 -1.63 14.02
CA MET A 105 -15.68 -1.48 12.64
C MET A 105 -16.56 -2.67 12.27
N ARG A 106 -17.69 -2.40 11.62
CA ARG A 106 -18.63 -3.40 11.12
C ARG A 106 -19.01 -3.10 9.68
N GLN A 107 -19.14 -4.15 8.89
CA GLN A 107 -19.63 -4.10 7.52
C GLN A 107 -20.57 -5.29 7.35
N ASN A 108 -21.85 -5.02 7.16
CA ASN A 108 -22.91 -6.04 7.10
C ASN A 108 -23.84 -5.84 5.91
N ASP A 109 -23.31 -5.21 4.85
CA ASP A 109 -24.02 -5.05 3.60
C ASP A 109 -24.32 -6.41 2.94
N ASP A 110 -25.37 -6.43 2.14
CA ASP A 110 -25.80 -7.62 1.43
C ASP A 110 -24.79 -7.99 0.34
N LEU A 111 -24.50 -9.28 0.25
CA LEU A 111 -23.57 -9.81 -0.74
C LEU A 111 -24.30 -10.07 -2.06
N LEU A 112 -23.62 -9.76 -3.16
CA LEU A 112 -24.14 -10.03 -4.49
C LEU A 112 -24.12 -11.52 -4.80
N ALA A 113 -25.15 -11.98 -5.50
CA ALA A 113 -25.14 -13.32 -6.10
C ALA A 113 -23.89 -13.49 -6.99
N PRO A 114 -23.29 -14.68 -7.06
CA PRO A 114 -22.06 -14.91 -7.86
C PRO A 114 -22.20 -14.62 -9.36
N THR A 115 -23.43 -14.62 -9.88
CA THR A 115 -23.74 -14.22 -11.26
C THR A 115 -25.15 -13.62 -11.33
N PRO A 116 -25.48 -12.73 -12.28
CA PRO A 116 -26.87 -12.36 -12.57
C PRO A 116 -27.57 -13.37 -13.51
N TYR A 117 -26.85 -14.34 -14.09
CA TYR A 117 -27.35 -15.22 -15.15
C TYR A 117 -27.97 -16.51 -14.62
N ALA A 118 -29.30 -16.62 -14.74
CA ALA A 118 -30.02 -17.83 -14.36
C ALA A 118 -29.62 -19.03 -15.23
N GLY A 119 -29.40 -20.19 -14.59
CA GLY A 119 -29.09 -21.44 -15.28
C GLY A 119 -27.70 -21.48 -15.92
N ALA A 120 -26.80 -20.56 -15.58
CA ALA A 120 -25.44 -20.57 -16.09
C ALA A 120 -24.72 -21.89 -15.78
N LEU A 121 -24.30 -22.59 -16.83
CA LEU A 121 -23.32 -23.67 -16.76
C LEU A 121 -21.95 -23.05 -16.94
N VAL A 122 -21.06 -23.24 -15.97
CA VAL A 122 -19.71 -22.68 -16.01
C VAL A 122 -18.72 -23.80 -15.80
N ASP A 123 -17.81 -24.01 -16.76
CA ASP A 123 -16.75 -25.03 -16.71
C ASP A 123 -17.26 -26.45 -16.41
N GLY A 124 -18.43 -26.81 -16.95
CA GLY A 124 -19.03 -28.13 -16.77
C GLY A 124 -19.64 -28.39 -15.39
N VAL A 125 -19.66 -27.39 -14.50
CA VAL A 125 -20.38 -27.42 -13.22
C VAL A 125 -21.86 -27.14 -13.49
N PRO A 126 -22.77 -28.13 -13.30
CA PRO A 126 -24.21 -27.96 -13.52
C PRO A 126 -24.75 -26.71 -12.81
N GLY A 127 -25.62 -25.95 -13.49
CA GLY A 127 -26.15 -24.67 -13.02
C GLY A 127 -26.81 -24.78 -11.65
N GLY A 128 -26.02 -24.55 -10.61
CA GLY A 128 -26.36 -24.77 -9.20
C GLY A 128 -27.09 -23.62 -8.52
N ALA A 129 -28.02 -22.95 -9.22
CA ALA A 129 -28.71 -21.76 -8.70
C ALA A 129 -27.76 -20.65 -8.22
N TRP A 130 -26.66 -20.43 -8.93
CA TRP A 130 -25.65 -19.41 -8.62
C TRP A 130 -26.10 -17.95 -8.87
N ASN A 131 -27.31 -17.78 -9.40
CA ASN A 131 -27.88 -16.48 -9.76
C ASN A 131 -28.71 -15.84 -8.64
N THR A 132 -28.59 -16.35 -7.41
CA THR A 132 -29.31 -15.84 -6.23
C THR A 132 -28.39 -15.74 -5.03
N ALA A 133 -28.61 -14.74 -4.16
CA ALA A 133 -27.89 -14.60 -2.91
C ALA A 133 -28.11 -15.81 -1.97
N ALA A 134 -29.18 -16.59 -2.17
CA ALA A 134 -29.42 -17.83 -1.43
C ALA A 134 -28.35 -18.91 -1.68
N SER A 135 -27.62 -18.83 -2.79
CA SER A 135 -26.48 -19.72 -3.04
C SER A 135 -25.28 -19.38 -2.18
N LEU A 136 -25.12 -18.13 -1.73
CA LEU A 136 -23.92 -17.72 -1.01
C LEU A 136 -23.75 -18.46 0.32
N GLY A 137 -22.51 -18.59 0.77
CA GLY A 137 -22.18 -19.14 2.09
C GLY A 137 -22.80 -18.35 3.26
N ARG A 138 -23.32 -17.15 2.99
CA ARG A 138 -24.25 -16.33 3.79
C ARG A 138 -24.75 -15.16 2.92
N PRO A 139 -25.92 -14.57 3.22
CA PRO A 139 -26.49 -13.49 2.40
C PRO A 139 -25.83 -12.12 2.62
N SER A 140 -25.23 -11.85 3.79
CA SER A 140 -24.55 -10.59 4.10
C SER A 140 -23.12 -10.84 4.58
N ALA A 141 -22.25 -9.83 4.56
CA ALA A 141 -20.85 -10.02 4.93
C ALA A 141 -20.66 -10.43 6.40
N GLY A 142 -21.34 -9.74 7.33
CA GLY A 142 -21.16 -9.92 8.77
C GLY A 142 -19.71 -9.71 9.22
N ALA A 143 -18.99 -8.80 8.57
CA ALA A 143 -17.59 -8.52 8.83
C ALA A 143 -17.42 -7.60 10.04
N LYS A 144 -16.39 -7.87 10.83
CA LYS A 144 -16.12 -7.13 12.08
C LYS A 144 -14.64 -7.13 12.42
N ILE A 145 -14.12 -5.93 12.68
CA ILE A 145 -12.76 -5.69 13.17
C ILE A 145 -12.83 -4.85 14.43
N ASP A 146 -12.27 -5.36 15.53
CA ASP A 146 -12.04 -4.58 16.74
C ASP A 146 -10.56 -4.13 16.79
N SER A 147 -10.27 -2.92 17.24
CA SER A 147 -8.90 -2.45 17.44
C SER A 147 -8.71 -1.75 18.77
N ARG A 148 -7.54 -1.91 19.39
CA ARG A 148 -7.21 -1.27 20.68
C ARG A 148 -5.81 -0.67 20.65
N LEU A 149 -5.62 0.40 21.42
CA LEU A 149 -4.36 1.10 21.58
C LEU A 149 -4.11 1.39 23.05
N ILE A 150 -2.87 1.21 23.48
CA ILE A 150 -2.31 1.80 24.69
C ILE A 150 -1.01 2.50 24.29
N ASP A 151 -0.86 3.77 24.60
CA ASP A 151 0.36 4.56 24.38
C ASP A 151 0.72 5.30 25.67
N LEU A 152 1.87 4.96 26.25
CA LEU A 152 2.38 5.53 27.49
C LEU A 152 3.70 6.24 27.22
N GLY A 153 3.84 7.45 27.76
CA GLY A 153 5.03 8.27 27.63
C GLY A 153 5.46 8.87 28.96
N LEU A 154 6.77 8.91 29.20
CA LEU A 154 7.37 9.57 30.35
C LEU A 154 8.56 10.39 29.87
N SER A 155 8.56 11.70 30.18
CA SER A 155 9.68 12.61 29.94
C SER A 155 10.20 13.12 31.28
N LEU A 156 11.49 12.97 31.53
CA LEU A 156 12.15 13.42 32.76
C LEU A 156 13.30 14.37 32.41
N LYS A 157 13.61 15.30 33.33
CA LYS A 157 14.81 16.15 33.27
C LYS A 157 15.69 15.90 34.50
N PRO A 158 16.45 14.79 34.54
CA PRO A 158 17.27 14.44 35.70
C PRO A 158 18.27 15.52 36.11
N THR A 159 18.76 16.28 35.12
CA THR A 159 19.62 17.43 35.33
C THR A 159 19.15 18.61 34.47
N SER A 160 19.72 19.78 34.69
CA SER A 160 19.46 20.95 33.86
C SER A 160 19.98 20.82 32.42
N LYS A 161 20.72 19.75 32.07
CA LYS A 161 21.29 19.53 30.72
C LYS A 161 20.77 18.27 30.03
N LEU A 162 20.21 17.32 30.79
CA LEU A 162 19.77 16.02 30.29
C LEU A 162 18.25 15.92 30.33
N THR A 163 17.64 15.53 29.22
CA THR A 163 16.24 15.08 29.14
C THR A 163 16.22 13.63 28.72
N VAL A 164 15.49 12.78 29.44
CA VAL A 164 15.31 11.36 29.12
C VAL A 164 13.84 11.10 28.87
N LYS A 165 13.51 10.38 27.81
CA LYS A 165 12.13 10.02 27.48
C LYS A 165 12.01 8.51 27.23
N GLY A 166 11.02 7.90 27.86
CA GLY A 166 10.58 6.53 27.59
C GLY A 166 9.19 6.54 26.99
N LYS A 167 8.95 5.67 26.00
CA LYS A 167 7.65 5.47 25.39
C LYS A 167 7.38 3.98 25.19
N VAL A 168 6.16 3.54 25.47
CA VAL A 168 5.65 2.22 25.11
C VAL A 168 4.32 2.39 24.40
N ARG A 169 4.18 1.83 23.20
CA ARG A 169 2.94 1.83 22.43
C ARG A 169 2.59 0.41 22.02
N ARG A 170 1.35 -0.03 22.29
CA ARG A 170 0.81 -1.31 21.83
C ARG A 170 -0.48 -1.07 21.08
N PHE A 171 -0.55 -1.49 19.83
CA PHE A 171 -1.74 -1.43 18.99
C PHE A 171 -2.10 -2.84 18.51
N GLU A 172 -3.36 -3.22 18.65
CA GLU A 172 -3.87 -4.52 18.21
C GLU A 172 -5.12 -4.35 17.34
N THR A 173 -5.26 -5.24 16.37
CA THR A 173 -6.48 -5.45 15.58
C THR A 173 -6.90 -6.91 15.74
N GLU A 174 -8.20 -7.15 15.78
CA GLU A 174 -8.79 -8.48 15.83
C GLU A 174 -9.86 -8.58 14.74
N ASN A 175 -9.59 -9.38 13.71
CA ASN A 175 -10.52 -9.61 12.62
C ASN A 175 -11.34 -10.88 12.87
N SER A 176 -12.58 -10.68 13.27
CA SER A 176 -13.52 -11.78 13.56
C SER A 176 -14.33 -12.22 12.34
N THR A 177 -14.07 -11.63 11.17
CA THR A 177 -14.75 -11.97 9.92
C THR A 177 -14.50 -13.43 9.56
N ARG A 178 -15.58 -14.13 9.23
CA ARG A 178 -15.54 -15.49 8.69
C ARG A 178 -16.43 -15.47 7.47
N TYR A 179 -16.02 -16.08 6.37
CA TYR A 179 -16.86 -16.32 5.21
C TYR A 179 -16.28 -17.55 4.52
N TRP A 180 -17.16 -18.48 4.15
CA TRP A 180 -16.80 -19.66 3.38
C TRP A 180 -17.50 -19.56 2.04
N SER A 181 -16.73 -19.68 0.96
CA SER A 181 -17.23 -19.74 -0.39
C SER A 181 -17.74 -21.15 -0.65
N CYS A 182 -19.00 -21.35 -0.33
CA CYS A 182 -19.71 -22.59 -0.57
C CYS A 182 -21.15 -22.30 -0.97
N ASN A 183 -21.63 -23.02 -1.98
CA ASN A 183 -22.99 -22.94 -2.44
C ASN A 183 -23.94 -23.66 -1.49
N ARG A 184 -24.75 -22.94 -0.72
CA ARG A 184 -25.68 -23.55 0.25
C ARG A 184 -26.77 -24.40 -0.37
N LEU A 185 -27.10 -24.17 -1.64
CA LEU A 185 -28.15 -24.90 -2.36
C LEU A 185 -27.63 -26.22 -2.93
N THR A 186 -26.34 -26.31 -3.24
CA THR A 186 -25.75 -27.49 -3.91
C THR A 186 -24.64 -28.18 -3.13
N GLY A 187 -24.10 -27.56 -2.08
CA GLY A 187 -22.95 -28.06 -1.32
C GLY A 187 -21.60 -27.91 -2.05
N GLN A 188 -21.55 -27.17 -3.16
CA GLN A 188 -20.32 -27.00 -3.95
C GLN A 188 -19.40 -25.93 -3.35
N TRP A 189 -18.10 -26.22 -3.22
CA TRP A 189 -17.11 -25.30 -2.64
C TRP A 189 -16.36 -24.52 -3.73
N GLY A 190 -16.14 -23.23 -3.48
CA GLY A 190 -15.49 -22.29 -4.41
C GLY A 190 -16.41 -21.14 -4.83
N GLN A 191 -16.07 -20.47 -5.92
CA GLN A 191 -16.83 -19.35 -6.49
C GLN A 191 -16.81 -19.35 -8.02
N LEU A 192 -17.84 -18.74 -8.62
CA LEU A 192 -17.78 -18.30 -10.01
C LEU A 192 -16.93 -17.03 -10.11
N ASN A 193 -16.16 -16.91 -11.18
CA ASN A 193 -15.34 -15.75 -11.48
C ASN A 193 -16.04 -14.88 -12.53
N ASN A 194 -15.90 -13.56 -12.42
CA ASN A 194 -16.37 -12.58 -13.41
C ASN A 194 -17.81 -12.86 -13.90
N ASP A 195 -18.76 -12.95 -12.96
CA ASP A 195 -20.18 -13.26 -13.23
C ASP A 195 -20.42 -14.56 -14.02
N GLY A 196 -19.48 -15.50 -13.96
CA GLY A 196 -19.57 -16.81 -14.59
C GLY A 196 -18.66 -17.00 -15.80
N SER A 197 -17.82 -16.00 -16.17
CA SER A 197 -16.85 -16.17 -17.27
C SER A 197 -15.83 -17.30 -17.02
N GLY A 198 -15.73 -17.80 -15.80
CA GLY A 198 -15.02 -19.02 -15.44
C GLY A 198 -15.35 -19.41 -14.00
N ALA A 199 -14.78 -20.51 -13.52
CA ALA A 199 -15.00 -21.00 -12.16
C ALA A 199 -13.69 -21.29 -11.43
N ALA A 200 -13.65 -20.95 -10.14
CA ALA A 200 -12.65 -21.45 -9.20
C ALA A 200 -13.39 -22.33 -8.19
N MET A 201 -13.63 -23.58 -8.58
CA MET A 201 -14.49 -24.52 -7.88
C MET A 201 -13.73 -25.81 -7.58
N VAL A 202 -14.09 -26.46 -6.47
CA VAL A 202 -13.59 -27.79 -6.13
C VAL A 202 -14.56 -28.81 -6.71
N ASN A 203 -14.11 -29.62 -7.66
CA ASN A 203 -14.91 -30.62 -8.35
C ASN A 203 -14.71 -32.02 -7.73
N ALA A 204 -15.10 -32.15 -6.47
CA ALA A 204 -15.13 -33.42 -5.75
C ALA A 204 -16.59 -33.77 -5.38
N PRO A 205 -17.29 -34.63 -6.15
CA PRO A 205 -18.73 -34.90 -5.96
C PRO A 205 -19.11 -35.34 -4.54
N ALA A 206 -18.21 -36.04 -3.84
CA ALA A 206 -18.42 -36.46 -2.46
C ALA A 206 -18.63 -35.29 -1.49
N TYR A 207 -18.06 -34.11 -1.76
CA TYR A 207 -18.19 -32.94 -0.89
C TYR A 207 -19.61 -32.40 -0.81
N ALA A 208 -20.45 -32.64 -1.84
CA ALA A 208 -21.86 -32.27 -1.81
C ALA A 208 -22.61 -32.92 -0.62
N ALA A 209 -22.18 -34.12 -0.18
CA ALA A 209 -22.76 -34.80 0.97
C ALA A 209 -22.44 -34.11 2.32
N GLY A 210 -21.31 -33.40 2.42
CA GLY A 210 -20.94 -32.60 3.59
C GLY A 210 -21.56 -31.20 3.60
N GLY A 211 -22.12 -30.75 2.47
CA GLY A 211 -22.70 -29.42 2.32
C GLY A 211 -21.68 -28.31 2.61
N CYS A 212 -22.16 -27.17 3.12
CA CYS A 212 -21.32 -26.04 3.52
C CYS A 212 -20.81 -26.12 4.97
N ASP A 213 -20.64 -27.34 5.50
CA ASP A 213 -20.00 -27.60 6.78
C ASP A 213 -18.55 -28.05 6.54
N LEU A 214 -17.59 -27.19 6.87
CA LEU A 214 -16.16 -27.46 6.68
C LEU A 214 -15.71 -28.72 7.41
N ALA A 215 -16.18 -28.94 8.64
CA ALA A 215 -15.77 -30.09 9.44
C ALA A 215 -16.35 -31.38 8.87
N ALA A 216 -17.61 -31.35 8.40
CA ALA A 216 -18.23 -32.49 7.73
C ALA A 216 -17.49 -32.86 6.44
N VAL A 217 -17.11 -31.86 5.64
CA VAL A 217 -16.35 -32.07 4.39
C VAL A 217 -14.97 -32.64 4.66
N GLN A 218 -14.24 -32.10 5.64
CA GLN A 218 -12.93 -32.62 6.05
C GLN A 218 -13.01 -34.06 6.56
N ALA A 219 -14.09 -34.41 7.28
CA ALA A 219 -14.31 -35.76 7.80
C ALA A 219 -14.53 -36.82 6.70
N LEU A 220 -14.87 -36.42 5.47
CA LEU A 220 -14.99 -37.35 4.34
C LEU A 220 -13.64 -37.97 3.95
N GLY A 221 -12.52 -37.30 4.26
CA GLY A 221 -11.18 -37.79 3.91
C GLY A 221 -10.93 -37.90 2.40
N VAL A 222 -11.75 -37.23 1.58
CA VAL A 222 -11.63 -37.23 0.12
C VAL A 222 -10.63 -36.17 -0.30
N VAL A 223 -9.71 -36.54 -1.20
CA VAL A 223 -8.72 -35.64 -1.78
C VAL A 223 -9.41 -34.62 -2.70
N PRO A 224 -9.18 -33.30 -2.50
CA PRO A 224 -9.57 -32.26 -3.46
C PRO A 224 -8.94 -32.49 -4.84
N ASP A 225 -9.68 -32.22 -5.92
CA ASP A 225 -9.16 -32.29 -7.29
C ASP A 225 -8.12 -31.19 -7.57
N VAL A 226 -8.19 -30.07 -6.87
CA VAL A 226 -7.27 -28.92 -6.97
C VAL A 226 -6.91 -28.34 -5.60
N GLY A 227 -5.72 -27.77 -5.48
CA GLY A 227 -5.18 -27.27 -4.20
C GLY A 227 -5.36 -25.76 -3.95
N ASN A 228 -5.57 -24.96 -4.99
CA ASN A 228 -5.45 -23.50 -4.96
C ASN A 228 -6.77 -22.73 -5.05
N VAL A 229 -7.93 -23.38 -4.92
CA VAL A 229 -9.21 -22.67 -4.93
C VAL A 229 -9.38 -21.97 -3.59
N ARG A 230 -9.53 -20.65 -3.58
CA ARG A 230 -9.81 -19.90 -2.35
C ARG A 230 -11.24 -20.20 -1.90
N ILE A 231 -11.38 -20.81 -0.73
CA ILE A 231 -12.67 -21.23 -0.18
C ILE A 231 -13.10 -20.40 1.03
N GLY A 232 -12.26 -19.48 1.53
CA GLY A 232 -12.64 -18.66 2.66
C GLY A 232 -11.96 -17.30 2.74
N SER A 233 -12.61 -16.39 3.47
CA SER A 233 -11.99 -15.11 3.86
C SER A 233 -10.86 -15.37 4.85
N ILE A 234 -9.68 -14.79 4.60
CA ILE A 234 -8.55 -14.88 5.52
C ILE A 234 -8.65 -13.70 6.50
N PRO A 235 -8.90 -13.94 7.79
CA PRO A 235 -9.05 -12.87 8.76
C PRO A 235 -7.66 -12.38 9.22
N TYR A 236 -7.03 -11.54 8.40
CA TYR A 236 -5.77 -10.90 8.77
C TYR A 236 -5.98 -10.01 9.99
N ASP A 237 -5.11 -10.20 10.98
CA ASP A 237 -5.06 -9.42 12.20
C ASP A 237 -3.60 -9.27 12.65
N TYR A 238 -3.35 -8.34 13.58
CA TYR A 238 -2.00 -8.10 14.07
C TYR A 238 -1.94 -7.38 15.41
N THR A 239 -0.79 -7.54 16.06
CA THR A 239 -0.35 -6.74 17.22
C THR A 239 0.99 -6.10 16.92
N GLN A 240 1.11 -4.80 17.17
CA GLN A 240 2.34 -4.03 17.03
C GLN A 240 2.68 -3.38 18.37
N THR A 241 3.87 -3.70 18.90
CA THR A 241 4.38 -3.12 20.14
C THR A 241 5.68 -2.37 19.86
N GLN A 242 5.80 -1.15 20.35
CA GLN A 242 6.94 -0.28 20.16
C GLN A 242 7.46 0.21 21.52
N TYR A 243 8.76 0.07 21.73
CA TYR A 243 9.49 0.58 22.89
C TYR A 243 10.50 1.59 22.40
N VAL A 244 10.49 2.80 22.97
CA VAL A 244 11.46 3.85 22.64
C VAL A 244 12.07 4.38 23.92
N LEU A 245 13.40 4.42 23.96
CA LEU A 245 14.16 5.15 24.97
C LEU A 245 15.04 6.17 24.27
N SER A 246 14.95 7.42 24.70
CA SER A 246 15.74 8.52 24.12
C SER A 246 16.33 9.42 25.20
N ALA A 247 17.46 10.02 24.87
CA ALA A 247 18.16 10.98 25.71
C ALA A 247 18.64 12.16 24.86
N ASP A 248 18.35 13.37 25.32
CA ASP A 248 18.83 14.63 24.77
C ASP A 248 19.77 15.28 25.78
N TYR A 249 21.04 15.46 25.41
CA TYR A 249 22.07 16.05 26.25
C TYR A 249 22.61 17.36 25.66
N ARG A 250 22.47 18.43 26.44
CA ARG A 250 23.02 19.75 26.13
C ARG A 250 24.51 19.80 26.45
N LEU A 251 25.35 19.69 25.41
CA LEU A 251 26.80 19.86 25.49
C LEU A 251 27.18 21.30 25.89
N GLY A 252 26.37 22.27 25.46
CA GLY A 252 26.52 23.70 25.79
C GLY A 252 25.21 24.44 25.55
N ARG A 253 25.23 25.78 25.57
CA ARG A 253 24.01 26.59 25.34
C ARG A 253 23.46 26.47 23.91
N GLN A 254 24.32 26.16 22.95
CA GLN A 254 24.00 26.13 21.51
C GLN A 254 24.16 24.75 20.87
N ARG A 255 24.62 23.73 21.62
CA ARG A 255 24.94 22.38 21.11
C ARG A 255 24.16 21.31 21.85
N ASN A 256 23.51 20.41 21.11
CA ASN A 256 22.73 19.29 21.65
C ASN A 256 23.09 17.98 20.95
N LEU A 257 23.24 16.92 21.73
CA LEU A 257 23.41 15.55 21.26
C LEU A 257 22.16 14.74 21.64
N GLY A 258 21.59 14.03 20.68
CA GLY A 258 20.45 13.14 20.86
C GLY A 258 20.85 11.69 20.59
N LEU A 259 20.36 10.78 21.42
CA LEU A 259 20.44 9.34 21.24
C LEU A 259 19.03 8.76 21.40
N ALA A 260 18.61 7.88 20.50
CA ALA A 260 17.39 7.10 20.67
C ALA A 260 17.63 5.64 20.27
N VAL A 261 17.07 4.74 21.05
CA VAL A 261 16.96 3.32 20.74
C VAL A 261 15.48 2.94 20.69
N GLU A 262 15.11 2.20 19.66
CA GLU A 262 13.75 1.74 19.42
C GLU A 262 13.76 0.23 19.18
N ARG A 263 12.76 -0.46 19.72
CA ARG A 263 12.40 -1.84 19.40
C ARG A 263 10.95 -1.86 18.97
N GLU A 264 10.68 -2.39 17.78
CA GLU A 264 9.34 -2.70 17.30
C GLU A 264 9.20 -4.22 17.19
N ASP A 265 8.13 -4.75 17.77
CA ASP A 265 7.67 -6.12 17.63
C ASP A 265 6.34 -6.11 16.89
N TYR A 266 6.20 -6.92 15.84
CA TYR A 266 5.02 -6.95 14.99
C TYR A 266 4.62 -8.41 14.73
N GLU A 267 3.57 -8.84 15.41
CA GLU A 267 2.95 -10.16 15.32
C GLU A 267 1.77 -10.11 14.35
N ARG A 268 1.67 -11.07 13.43
CA ARG A 268 0.62 -11.13 12.40
C ARG A 268 0.05 -12.54 12.30
N ARG A 269 -1.25 -12.65 12.06
CA ARG A 269 -1.87 -13.95 11.71
C ARG A 269 -2.01 -14.12 10.21
N PHE A 270 -1.82 -15.37 9.76
CA PHE A 270 -1.94 -15.79 8.37
C PHE A 270 -1.00 -15.06 7.40
N ARG A 271 0.14 -14.57 7.91
CA ARG A 271 1.24 -13.99 7.14
C ARG A 271 2.46 -14.91 7.20
N GLU A 272 3.32 -14.81 6.20
CA GLU A 272 4.40 -15.78 5.98
C GLU A 272 5.44 -15.77 7.10
N ARG A 273 5.59 -14.66 7.82
CA ARG A 273 6.22 -14.63 9.14
C ARG A 273 5.16 -14.33 10.19
N LYS A 274 5.14 -15.15 11.25
CA LYS A 274 4.30 -14.92 12.44
C LYS A 274 4.71 -13.62 13.14
N GLU A 275 6.01 -13.37 13.24
CA GLU A 275 6.56 -12.22 13.95
C GLU A 275 7.72 -11.61 13.17
N THR A 276 7.77 -10.28 13.16
CA THR A 276 8.96 -9.52 12.75
C THR A 276 9.33 -8.56 13.85
N TRP A 277 10.61 -8.34 14.06
CA TRP A 277 11.10 -7.33 14.97
C TRP A 277 12.14 -6.42 14.33
N GLU A 278 12.13 -5.14 14.69
CA GLU A 278 13.08 -4.15 14.21
C GLU A 278 13.72 -3.41 15.38
N HIS A 279 15.05 -3.36 15.39
CA HIS A 279 15.81 -2.48 16.27
C HIS A 279 16.27 -1.26 15.49
N LYS A 280 16.11 -0.06 16.06
CA LYS A 280 16.65 1.16 15.47
C LYS A 280 17.51 1.91 16.47
N LEU A 281 18.67 2.36 16.02
CA LEU A 281 19.55 3.28 16.74
C LEU A 281 19.58 4.59 15.97
N ARG A 282 19.31 5.71 16.65
CA ARG A 282 19.36 7.04 16.07
C ARG A 282 20.30 7.94 16.88
N LEU A 283 21.22 8.59 16.17
CA LEU A 283 22.09 9.64 16.70
C LEU A 283 21.72 10.97 16.05
N GLY A 284 21.61 12.02 16.85
CA GLY A 284 21.30 13.37 16.39
C GLY A 284 22.29 14.38 16.96
N TYR A 285 22.68 15.35 16.15
CA TYR A 285 23.52 16.46 16.57
C TYR A 285 22.96 17.77 16.04
N VAL A 286 22.85 18.77 16.93
CA VAL A 286 22.42 20.12 16.56
C VAL A 286 23.44 21.11 17.09
N ASP A 287 23.98 21.95 16.21
CA ASP A 287 24.89 23.05 16.56
C ASP A 287 24.35 24.39 16.04
N ARG A 288 24.20 25.33 16.96
CA ARG A 288 23.79 26.73 16.73
C ARG A 288 24.88 27.73 17.15
N SER A 289 26.12 27.27 17.31
CA SER A 289 27.26 28.09 17.73
C SER A 289 27.93 28.83 16.58
N PHE A 290 27.58 28.49 15.34
CA PHE A 290 27.96 29.31 14.18
C PHE A 290 27.29 30.67 14.31
N GLU A 291 28.07 31.75 14.22
CA GLU A 291 27.58 33.13 14.33
C GLU A 291 26.39 33.41 13.42
N ARG A 292 26.37 32.77 12.24
CA ARG A 292 25.37 32.97 11.19
C ARG A 292 24.70 31.67 10.73
N GLY A 293 24.67 30.62 11.53
CA GLY A 293 24.16 29.34 11.03
C GLY A 293 23.68 28.34 12.06
N THR A 294 22.97 27.33 11.56
CA THR A 294 22.56 26.15 12.32
C THR A 294 22.82 24.90 11.50
N LEU A 295 23.56 23.97 12.09
CA LEU A 295 23.80 22.63 11.55
C LEU A 295 22.94 21.61 12.31
N ARG A 296 22.30 20.72 11.57
CA ARG A 296 21.61 19.53 12.11
C ARG A 296 22.08 18.31 11.35
N LEU A 297 22.56 17.31 12.08
CA LEU A 297 22.96 16.01 11.54
C LEU A 297 22.15 14.93 12.25
N SER A 298 21.74 13.89 11.53
CA SER A 298 21.20 12.68 12.14
C SER A 298 21.60 11.46 11.34
N TRP A 299 21.99 10.40 12.03
CA TRP A 299 22.15 9.07 11.45
C TRP A 299 21.22 8.10 12.16
N GLU A 300 20.60 7.22 11.40
CA GLU A 300 19.78 6.13 11.89
C GLU A 300 20.22 4.82 11.24
N HIS A 301 20.35 3.78 12.04
CA HIS A 301 20.52 2.41 11.59
C HIS A 301 19.37 1.55 12.13
N GLY A 302 18.69 0.84 11.24
CA GLY A 302 17.60 -0.07 11.54
C GLY A 302 17.89 -1.48 11.05
N SER A 303 17.62 -2.49 11.87
CA SER A 303 17.76 -3.90 11.50
C SER A 303 16.49 -4.66 11.83
N ARG A 304 15.78 -5.10 10.79
CA ARG A 304 14.56 -5.91 10.88
C ARG A 304 14.89 -7.38 10.62
N ARG A 305 14.38 -8.26 11.48
CA ARG A 305 14.43 -9.72 11.36
C ARG A 305 13.04 -10.29 11.67
N GLY A 306 12.88 -11.61 11.61
CA GLY A 306 11.63 -12.25 11.99
C GLY A 306 11.72 -13.75 12.24
N SER A 307 10.61 -14.32 12.69
CA SER A 307 10.41 -15.77 12.84
C SER A 307 10.49 -16.50 11.51
N ASP A 308 10.63 -17.82 11.49
CA ASP A 308 10.65 -18.64 10.26
C ASP A 308 9.60 -18.22 9.21
N TYR A 309 10.02 -18.30 7.95
CA TYR A 309 9.20 -17.93 6.80
C TYR A 309 8.45 -19.16 6.28
N VAL A 310 7.13 -19.19 6.49
CA VAL A 310 6.22 -20.23 6.03
C VAL A 310 5.51 -19.76 4.77
N ALA A 311 5.72 -20.45 3.65
CA ALA A 311 5.25 -20.01 2.33
C ALA A 311 3.72 -19.98 2.18
N ASP A 312 3.01 -20.88 2.88
CA ASP A 312 1.55 -20.99 2.83
C ASP A 312 0.92 -20.96 4.23
N PRO A 313 0.93 -19.80 4.90
CA PRO A 313 0.38 -19.63 6.25
C PRO A 313 -1.15 -19.65 6.26
N ALA A 314 -1.79 -19.62 5.09
CA ALA A 314 -3.23 -19.49 4.91
C ALA A 314 -3.86 -20.71 4.20
N GLY A 315 -3.15 -21.83 4.07
CA GLY A 315 -3.60 -23.03 3.35
C GLY A 315 -4.97 -23.56 3.79
N ALA A 316 -5.35 -23.38 5.06
CA ALA A 316 -6.67 -23.75 5.58
C ALA A 316 -7.86 -22.99 4.94
N PHE A 317 -7.59 -21.89 4.21
CA PHE A 317 -8.59 -21.11 3.47
C PHE A 317 -8.56 -21.39 1.97
N TYR A 318 -7.77 -22.37 1.54
CA TYR A 318 -7.73 -22.90 0.18
C TYR A 318 -8.28 -24.34 0.16
N SER A 319 -8.60 -24.83 -1.04
CA SER A 319 -9.14 -26.18 -1.23
C SER A 319 -8.19 -27.27 -0.75
N SER A 320 -6.87 -27.02 -0.70
CA SER A 320 -5.91 -27.90 -0.04
C SER A 320 -6.21 -28.18 1.44
N GLY A 321 -6.96 -27.29 2.10
CA GLY A 321 -7.43 -27.47 3.48
C GLY A 321 -8.71 -28.32 3.63
N LEU A 322 -9.37 -28.73 2.54
CA LEU A 322 -10.62 -29.52 2.59
C LEU A 322 -10.39 -31.02 2.80
N GLY A 323 -9.19 -31.53 2.53
CA GLY A 323 -8.92 -32.97 2.58
C GLY A 323 -7.43 -33.30 2.57
N PRO A 324 -7.09 -34.60 2.50
CA PRO A 324 -5.70 -35.05 2.48
C PRO A 324 -4.97 -34.69 1.18
N LEU A 325 -3.64 -34.81 1.20
CA LEU A 325 -2.82 -34.65 0.00
C LEU A 325 -3.10 -35.75 -1.04
N PRO A 326 -2.97 -35.45 -2.34
CA PRO A 326 -3.18 -36.44 -3.40
C PRO A 326 -2.17 -37.57 -3.33
N THR A 327 -2.66 -38.80 -3.49
CA THR A 327 -1.85 -40.02 -3.47
C THR A 327 -1.92 -40.79 -4.79
N THR A 328 -2.61 -40.26 -5.80
CA THR A 328 -2.72 -40.86 -7.13
C THR A 328 -1.82 -40.13 -8.14
N PRO A 329 -1.33 -40.82 -9.19
CA PRO A 329 -0.59 -40.17 -10.26
C PRO A 329 -1.36 -39.00 -10.88
N GLY A 330 -0.68 -37.87 -11.09
CA GLY A 330 -1.32 -36.66 -11.60
C GLY A 330 -0.48 -35.40 -11.40
N ASN A 331 -0.94 -34.31 -12.02
CA ASN A 331 -0.35 -32.99 -11.85
C ASN A 331 -0.82 -32.40 -10.52
N VAL A 332 0.12 -32.00 -9.67
CA VAL A 332 -0.12 -31.42 -8.35
C VAL A 332 0.43 -30.00 -8.22
N THR A 333 0.73 -29.34 -9.34
CA THR A 333 1.26 -27.95 -9.36
C THR A 333 0.34 -26.97 -8.63
N SER A 334 -0.98 -27.16 -8.70
CA SER A 334 -1.97 -26.33 -7.99
C SER A 334 -1.85 -26.36 -6.47
N TRP A 335 -1.08 -27.30 -5.90
CA TRP A 335 -0.87 -27.43 -4.45
C TRP A 335 0.31 -26.59 -3.95
N ILE A 336 0.99 -25.86 -4.84
CA ILE A 336 2.09 -24.96 -4.51
C ILE A 336 1.59 -23.52 -4.72
N HIS A 337 1.35 -22.79 -3.62
CA HIS A 337 0.74 -21.46 -3.67
C HIS A 337 1.75 -20.31 -3.80
N LEU A 338 2.98 -20.53 -3.34
CA LEU A 338 4.03 -19.51 -3.32
C LEU A 338 5.40 -20.18 -3.42
N LEU A 339 6.38 -19.45 -3.96
CA LEU A 339 7.78 -19.78 -3.85
C LEU A 339 8.25 -19.67 -2.38
N PRO A 340 8.73 -20.75 -1.73
CA PRO A 340 9.18 -20.70 -0.33
C PRO A 340 10.37 -19.78 -0.06
N GLN A 341 11.18 -19.50 -1.08
CA GLN A 341 12.32 -18.60 -1.04
C GLN A 341 11.94 -17.13 -1.29
N LEU A 342 10.69 -16.85 -1.69
CA LEU A 342 10.20 -15.49 -1.80
C LEU A 342 10.24 -14.81 -0.44
N ARG A 343 10.68 -13.56 -0.40
CA ARG A 343 10.55 -12.69 0.77
C ARG A 343 9.73 -11.47 0.39
N ARG A 344 8.49 -11.39 0.89
CA ARG A 344 7.69 -10.17 0.78
C ARG A 344 8.42 -9.03 1.50
N PHE A 345 8.54 -7.87 0.84
CA PHE A 345 9.40 -6.77 1.29
C PHE A 345 9.01 -6.19 2.66
N ASP A 346 7.77 -6.36 3.11
CA ASP A 346 7.28 -5.94 4.42
C ASP A 346 7.62 -6.95 5.54
N LEU A 347 8.03 -8.18 5.19
CA LEU A 347 8.37 -9.27 6.12
C LEU A 347 9.84 -9.72 6.01
N ALA A 348 10.52 -9.33 4.93
CA ALA A 348 11.90 -9.69 4.66
C ALA A 348 12.86 -9.10 5.69
N ASP A 349 14.00 -9.75 5.89
CA ASP A 349 15.07 -9.17 6.70
C ASP A 349 15.60 -7.92 5.99
N ARG A 350 15.85 -6.86 6.75
CA ARG A 350 16.27 -5.57 6.20
C ARG A 350 17.26 -4.90 7.12
N ASP A 351 18.39 -4.46 6.58
CA ASP A 351 19.28 -3.49 7.23
C ASP A 351 19.14 -2.16 6.51
N GLN A 352 18.89 -1.09 7.24
CA GLN A 352 18.64 0.22 6.66
C GLN A 352 19.44 1.29 7.38
N ASP A 353 20.21 2.05 6.63
CA ASP A 353 20.87 3.26 7.11
C ASP A 353 20.22 4.50 6.49
N THR A 354 20.08 5.55 7.30
CA THR A 354 19.59 6.85 6.85
C THR A 354 20.43 7.96 7.48
N LEU A 355 21.05 8.77 6.63
CA LEU A 355 21.77 9.98 7.02
C LEU A 355 20.96 11.19 6.57
N ASN A 356 20.72 12.12 7.48
CA ASN A 356 20.18 13.44 7.16
C ASN A 356 21.16 14.52 7.61
N ALA A 357 21.39 15.52 6.76
CA ALA A 357 22.12 16.73 7.10
C ALA A 357 21.32 17.95 6.68
N ARG A 358 21.29 18.99 7.52
CA ARG A 358 20.69 20.27 7.21
C ARG A 358 21.55 21.40 7.73
N LEU A 359 21.89 22.33 6.85
CA LEU A 359 22.58 23.58 7.15
C LEU A 359 21.68 24.73 6.75
N ASN A 360 21.37 25.63 7.69
CA ASN A 360 20.80 26.93 7.38
C ASN A 360 21.86 27.98 7.73
N TYR A 361 22.18 28.90 6.82
CA TYR A 361 23.25 29.87 7.00
C TYR A 361 22.89 31.23 6.40
N ALA A 362 23.02 32.30 7.19
CA ALA A 362 22.89 33.68 6.74
C ALA A 362 24.19 34.11 6.06
N LEU A 363 24.24 34.01 4.73
CA LEU A 363 25.38 34.43 3.91
C LEU A 363 25.67 35.92 4.12
N ARG A 364 24.60 36.73 4.24
CA ARG A 364 24.59 38.15 4.60
C ARG A 364 23.39 38.45 5.50
N SER A 365 23.27 39.68 6.00
CA SER A 365 22.12 40.11 6.83
C SER A 365 20.79 40.12 6.06
N ASP A 366 20.83 40.08 4.74
CA ASP A 366 19.69 40.11 3.82
C ASP A 366 19.58 38.84 2.97
N LEU A 367 20.50 37.88 3.11
CA LEU A 367 20.57 36.68 2.25
C LEU A 367 20.82 35.43 3.10
N ASP A 368 19.86 34.52 3.08
CA ASP A 368 19.91 33.22 3.73
C ASP A 368 20.03 32.08 2.72
N ALA A 369 20.78 31.05 3.08
CA ALA A 369 20.93 29.82 2.32
C ALA A 369 20.56 28.60 3.16
N GLY A 370 19.79 27.68 2.57
CA GLY A 370 19.48 26.36 3.10
C GLY A 370 20.10 25.27 2.24
N LEU A 371 20.66 24.25 2.90
CA LEU A 371 21.11 23.01 2.30
C LEU A 371 20.54 21.85 3.10
N SER A 372 19.85 20.91 2.44
CA SER A 372 19.40 19.66 3.05
C SER A 372 19.83 18.47 2.20
N LEU A 373 20.34 17.43 2.85
CA LEU A 373 20.80 16.19 2.26
C LEU A 373 20.13 15.02 2.97
N GLN A 374 19.67 14.04 2.22
CA GLN A 374 19.29 12.72 2.71
C GLN A 374 20.01 11.66 1.87
N TRP A 375 20.60 10.69 2.54
CA TRP A 375 21.04 9.44 1.96
C TRP A 375 20.35 8.31 2.70
N LYS A 376 19.77 7.37 1.96
CA LYS A 376 19.11 6.19 2.49
C LYS A 376 19.50 4.97 1.67
N ASP A 377 19.91 3.91 2.36
CA ASP A 377 20.22 2.62 1.77
C ASP A 377 19.57 1.51 2.61
N ALA A 378 18.75 0.69 1.97
CA ALA A 378 18.08 -0.45 2.59
C ALA A 378 18.50 -1.73 1.85
N ARG A 379 19.20 -2.62 2.57
CA ARG A 379 19.65 -3.91 2.06
C ARG A 379 18.73 -5.03 2.55
N TYR A 380 18.41 -5.97 1.66
CA TYR A 380 17.64 -7.18 1.98
C TYR A 380 18.57 -8.41 1.90
N PRO A 381 19.30 -8.77 2.98
CA PRO A 381 20.39 -9.74 2.93
C PRO A 381 19.95 -11.16 2.57
N ASP A 382 18.78 -11.60 3.03
CA ASP A 382 18.30 -12.99 2.88
C ASP A 382 17.12 -13.08 1.90
N SER A 383 17.15 -12.28 0.83
CA SER A 383 16.08 -12.15 -0.16
C SER A 383 16.63 -12.30 -1.57
N ASP A 384 16.60 -13.53 -2.08
CA ASP A 384 16.96 -13.85 -3.47
C ASP A 384 15.81 -13.61 -4.46
N TYR A 385 14.57 -13.63 -3.94
CA TYR A 385 13.33 -13.46 -4.67
C TYR A 385 12.41 -12.51 -3.90
N GLY A 386 11.73 -11.61 -4.61
CA GLY A 386 11.05 -10.45 -4.03
C GLY A 386 11.91 -9.20 -4.20
N ARG A 387 11.97 -8.32 -3.19
CA ARG A 387 12.91 -7.18 -3.20
C ARG A 387 14.31 -7.68 -2.84
N THR A 388 15.30 -7.38 -3.68
CA THR A 388 16.65 -7.92 -3.54
C THR A 388 17.70 -6.82 -3.51
N GLY A 389 18.91 -7.16 -3.05
CA GLY A 389 20.05 -6.26 -3.06
C GLY A 389 19.83 -4.99 -2.23
N HIS A 390 20.18 -3.85 -2.82
CA HIS A 390 20.13 -2.53 -2.18
C HIS A 390 19.02 -1.65 -2.79
N GLN A 391 18.22 -1.05 -1.94
CA GLN A 391 17.27 0.01 -2.28
C GLN A 391 17.82 1.34 -1.81
N LYS A 392 18.11 2.22 -2.76
CA LYS A 392 18.71 3.52 -2.48
C LYS A 392 17.69 4.62 -2.68
N ARG A 393 17.73 5.64 -1.82
CA ARG A 393 17.00 6.88 -2.02
C ARG A 393 17.83 8.05 -1.50
N ASN A 394 18.13 9.00 -2.37
CA ASN A 394 18.90 10.17 -1.99
C ASN A 394 18.14 11.43 -2.38
N SER A 395 18.24 12.47 -1.55
CA SER A 395 17.69 13.78 -1.87
C SER A 395 18.66 14.90 -1.52
N LEU A 396 18.70 15.91 -2.37
CA LEU A 396 19.41 17.17 -2.18
C LEU A 396 18.38 18.31 -2.31
N ASN A 397 18.42 19.27 -1.40
CA ASN A 397 17.69 20.52 -1.54
C ASN A 397 18.62 21.69 -1.24
N VAL A 398 18.63 22.68 -2.11
CA VAL A 398 19.31 23.96 -1.93
C VAL A 398 18.27 25.06 -2.08
N ASP A 399 18.22 25.99 -1.13
CA ASP A 399 17.35 27.15 -1.19
C ASP A 399 18.11 28.44 -0.82
N LEU A 400 17.72 29.54 -1.46
CA LEU A 400 18.24 30.88 -1.24
C LEU A 400 17.07 31.83 -1.05
N ASN A 401 17.14 32.67 -0.02
CA ASN A 401 16.14 33.69 0.28
C ASN A 401 16.85 35.04 0.44
N TRP A 402 16.52 36.00 -0.41
CA TRP A 402 17.15 37.31 -0.49
C TRP A 402 16.15 38.45 -0.29
N GLN A 403 16.31 39.22 0.77
CA GLN A 403 15.57 40.46 1.01
C GLN A 403 16.34 41.65 0.45
N ALA A 404 16.36 41.80 -0.88
CA ALA A 404 17.12 42.85 -1.58
C ALA A 404 16.82 44.29 -1.09
N SER A 405 15.58 44.55 -0.66
CA SER A 405 15.16 45.78 0.02
C SER A 405 13.91 45.50 0.87
N PRO A 406 13.45 46.40 1.77
CA PRO A 406 12.18 46.22 2.47
C PRO A 406 10.96 46.01 1.55
N ALA A 407 11.06 46.45 0.29
CA ALA A 407 10.03 46.34 -0.72
C ALA A 407 10.23 45.14 -1.68
N LEU A 408 11.38 44.48 -1.68
CA LEU A 408 11.71 43.42 -2.65
C LEU A 408 12.31 42.20 -1.95
N GLY A 409 11.59 41.09 -1.99
CA GLY A 409 12.06 39.76 -1.61
C GLY A 409 12.16 38.84 -2.83
N VAL A 410 13.21 38.04 -2.90
CA VAL A 410 13.47 37.07 -3.96
C VAL A 410 13.82 35.74 -3.30
N TYR A 411 13.33 34.63 -3.84
CA TYR A 411 13.78 33.31 -3.44
C TYR A 411 14.06 32.42 -4.65
N GLY A 412 14.90 31.41 -4.45
CA GLY A 412 15.17 30.39 -5.45
C GLY A 412 15.53 29.08 -4.78
N PHE A 413 15.17 27.97 -5.40
CA PHE A 413 15.50 26.64 -4.88
C PHE A 413 15.72 25.62 -6.00
N TYR A 414 16.46 24.58 -5.64
CA TYR A 414 16.66 23.37 -6.42
C TYR A 414 16.52 22.15 -5.53
N SER A 415 15.65 21.22 -5.91
CA SER A 415 15.46 19.94 -5.25
C SER A 415 15.76 18.83 -6.26
N TYR A 416 16.56 17.86 -5.82
CA TYR A 416 16.90 16.66 -6.57
C TYR A 416 16.61 15.43 -5.74
N GLN A 417 15.97 14.44 -6.33
CA GLN A 417 15.79 13.13 -5.71
C GLN A 417 16.14 12.03 -6.71
N ASN A 418 16.82 10.99 -6.25
CA ASN A 418 16.92 9.75 -6.98
C ASN A 418 16.57 8.54 -6.12
N GLY A 419 16.13 7.47 -6.77
CA GLY A 419 15.75 6.22 -6.17
C GLY A 419 16.16 5.04 -7.05
N GLN A 420 16.49 3.92 -6.42
CA GLN A 420 16.69 2.66 -7.11
C GLN A 420 16.06 1.54 -6.30
N VAL A 421 15.35 0.65 -6.98
CA VAL A 421 14.82 -0.58 -6.40
C VAL A 421 15.02 -1.74 -7.35
N THR A 422 15.53 -2.86 -6.83
CA THR A 422 15.65 -4.11 -7.58
C THR A 422 14.73 -5.17 -6.99
N GLN A 423 14.12 -5.96 -7.88
CA GLN A 423 13.37 -7.16 -7.53
C GLN A 423 13.75 -8.31 -8.43
N ALA A 424 13.56 -9.53 -7.97
CA ALA A 424 13.78 -10.75 -8.74
C ALA A 424 12.71 -11.79 -8.47
N ASP A 425 12.42 -12.61 -9.47
CA ASP A 425 11.56 -13.79 -9.33
C ASP A 425 12.01 -14.89 -10.31
N ILE A 426 11.31 -16.02 -10.32
CA ILE A 426 11.56 -17.16 -11.20
C ILE A 426 10.27 -17.55 -11.92
N GLN A 427 10.33 -17.63 -13.25
CA GLN A 427 9.18 -18.06 -14.04
C GLN A 427 9.08 -19.59 -14.01
N PRO A 428 7.90 -20.17 -13.72
CA PRO A 428 7.70 -21.61 -13.84
C PRO A 428 7.97 -22.10 -15.27
N GLY A 429 8.63 -23.26 -15.39
CA GLY A 429 9.02 -23.85 -16.68
C GLY A 429 8.42 -25.22 -16.96
N GLY A 430 7.74 -25.84 -15.99
CA GLY A 430 7.22 -27.20 -16.09
C GLY A 430 6.00 -27.43 -15.20
N ALA A 431 5.80 -28.69 -14.80
CA ALA A 431 4.74 -29.10 -13.88
C ALA A 431 5.34 -29.93 -12.73
N CYS A 432 4.68 -29.89 -11.56
CA CYS A 432 4.92 -30.84 -10.50
C CYS A 432 3.99 -32.05 -10.67
N VAL A 433 4.55 -33.24 -10.88
CA VAL A 433 3.79 -34.44 -11.22
C VAL A 433 4.17 -35.59 -10.31
N ILE A 434 3.16 -36.26 -9.75
CA ILE A 434 3.33 -37.56 -9.09
C ILE A 434 3.53 -38.61 -10.19
N THR A 435 4.71 -39.25 -10.22
CA THR A 435 5.06 -40.30 -11.20
C THR A 435 5.12 -41.70 -10.54
N GLY A 436 4.77 -42.75 -11.30
CA GLY A 436 4.90 -44.16 -10.87
C GLY A 436 3.59 -44.94 -10.73
N ALA A 437 3.71 -46.28 -10.70
CA ALA A 437 2.59 -47.23 -10.57
C ALA A 437 2.21 -47.58 -9.11
N ALA A 438 2.98 -47.11 -8.13
CA ALA A 438 2.68 -47.27 -6.70
C ALA A 438 2.06 -45.97 -6.17
N THR A 439 0.91 -46.08 -5.49
CA THR A 439 0.21 -44.98 -4.81
C THR A 439 1.16 -44.33 -3.78
N PRO A 440 1.72 -43.13 -4.00
CA PRO A 440 2.56 -42.47 -2.99
C PRO A 440 1.82 -42.26 -1.67
N THR A 441 2.56 -42.30 -0.56
CA THR A 441 2.03 -41.89 0.74
C THR A 441 1.88 -40.38 0.80
N GLN A 442 1.03 -39.86 1.70
CA GLN A 442 0.90 -38.41 1.91
C GLN A 442 2.25 -37.74 2.24
N ALA A 443 3.12 -38.43 2.99
CA ALA A 443 4.46 -37.95 3.30
C ALA A 443 5.35 -37.83 2.04
N ALA A 444 5.24 -38.79 1.11
CA ALA A 444 5.95 -38.73 -0.17
C ALA A 444 5.44 -37.57 -1.05
N THR A 445 4.12 -37.36 -1.08
CA THR A 445 3.53 -36.21 -1.79
C THR A 445 3.99 -34.89 -1.19
N ALA A 446 4.00 -34.75 0.14
CA ALA A 446 4.50 -33.54 0.80
C ALA A 446 5.97 -33.26 0.46
N ALA A 447 6.82 -34.30 0.45
CA ALA A 447 8.22 -34.18 0.06
C ALA A 447 8.39 -33.78 -1.42
N LEU A 448 7.55 -34.34 -2.32
CA LEU A 448 7.53 -33.95 -3.73
C LEU A 448 7.15 -32.48 -3.91
N LEU A 449 6.11 -32.00 -3.23
CA LEU A 449 5.68 -30.59 -3.32
C LEU A 449 6.79 -29.65 -2.86
N ALA A 450 7.47 -29.97 -1.75
CA ALA A 450 8.61 -29.20 -1.28
C ALA A 450 9.78 -29.19 -2.30
N ALA A 451 10.07 -30.33 -2.92
CA ALA A 451 11.10 -30.43 -3.95
C ALA A 451 10.75 -29.64 -5.22
N CYS A 452 9.50 -29.73 -5.69
CA CYS A 452 9.00 -28.95 -6.82
C CYS A 452 9.03 -27.43 -6.55
N ALA A 453 8.71 -27.01 -5.34
CA ALA A 453 8.71 -25.60 -4.94
C ALA A 453 10.13 -25.02 -4.73
N THR A 454 11.19 -25.80 -4.93
CA THR A 454 12.58 -25.35 -4.77
C THR A 454 13.15 -24.83 -6.09
N PRO A 455 13.80 -23.65 -6.13
CA PRO A 455 14.54 -23.18 -7.30
C PRO A 455 15.58 -24.20 -7.77
N GLY A 456 15.61 -24.45 -9.07
CA GLY A 456 16.37 -25.54 -9.70
C GLY A 456 15.58 -26.83 -9.89
N SER A 457 14.35 -26.91 -9.41
CA SER A 457 13.44 -28.02 -9.76
C SER A 457 13.01 -27.94 -11.23
N GLY A 458 12.39 -29.02 -11.74
CA GLY A 458 11.79 -29.00 -13.08
C GLY A 458 10.61 -28.03 -13.20
N LEU A 459 9.93 -27.68 -12.10
CA LEU A 459 8.88 -26.67 -12.08
C LEU A 459 9.47 -25.25 -12.10
N LEU A 460 10.57 -25.02 -11.38
CA LEU A 460 11.20 -23.71 -11.17
C LEU A 460 12.67 -23.73 -11.62
N PRO A 461 12.97 -23.86 -12.92
CA PRO A 461 14.34 -24.01 -13.39
C PRO A 461 15.11 -22.68 -13.32
N LEU A 462 16.37 -22.72 -12.84
CA LEU A 462 17.16 -21.52 -12.53
C LEU A 462 17.46 -20.64 -13.75
N ASP A 463 17.47 -21.22 -14.95
CA ASP A 463 17.65 -20.49 -16.20
C ASP A 463 16.44 -19.60 -16.55
N ARG A 464 15.31 -19.75 -15.85
CA ARG A 464 14.11 -18.89 -16.00
C ARG A 464 13.98 -17.82 -14.91
N ARG A 465 15.05 -17.55 -14.15
CA ARG A 465 15.11 -16.40 -13.23
C ARG A 465 15.06 -15.09 -14.02
N TRP A 466 14.42 -14.08 -13.47
CA TRP A 466 14.47 -12.71 -13.98
C TRP A 466 14.68 -11.71 -12.85
N ALA A 467 15.15 -10.52 -13.20
CA ALA A 467 15.23 -9.38 -12.29
C ALA A 467 14.73 -8.11 -12.98
N LEU A 468 14.27 -7.14 -12.21
CA LEU A 468 13.85 -5.83 -12.70
C LEU A 468 14.43 -4.76 -11.79
N THR A 469 15.20 -3.83 -12.36
CA THR A 469 15.68 -2.65 -11.64
C THR A 469 14.91 -1.43 -12.10
N GLN A 470 14.18 -0.81 -11.18
CA GLN A 470 13.55 0.48 -11.39
C GLN A 470 14.45 1.58 -10.85
N GLN A 471 14.64 2.64 -11.63
CA GLN A 471 15.35 3.86 -11.23
C GLN A 471 14.42 5.06 -11.42
N ASP A 472 14.29 5.85 -10.37
CA ASP A 472 13.46 7.05 -10.34
C ASP A 472 14.35 8.28 -10.15
N ARG A 473 14.08 9.35 -10.88
CA ARG A 473 14.75 10.65 -10.74
C ARG A 473 13.72 11.77 -10.80
N SER A 474 13.88 12.77 -9.95
CA SER A 474 13.10 14.00 -9.98
C SER A 474 13.99 15.21 -9.75
N ASP A 475 13.82 16.23 -10.58
CA ASP A 475 14.44 17.54 -10.48
C ASP A 475 13.32 18.58 -10.36
N VAL A 476 13.43 19.50 -9.40
CA VAL A 476 12.51 20.63 -9.24
C VAL A 476 13.34 21.90 -9.07
N VAL A 477 13.07 22.90 -9.91
CA VAL A 477 13.67 24.23 -9.79
C VAL A 477 12.54 25.22 -9.60
N GLY A 478 12.67 26.13 -8.64
CA GLY A 478 11.73 27.22 -8.51
C GLY A 478 12.41 28.54 -8.21
N PHE A 479 11.82 29.63 -8.67
CA PHE A 479 12.20 30.98 -8.30
C PHE A 479 10.96 31.83 -8.09
N GLY A 480 11.05 32.83 -7.23
CA GLY A 480 9.95 33.76 -7.03
C GLY A 480 10.39 35.11 -6.51
N VAL A 481 9.52 36.09 -6.71
CA VAL A 481 9.71 37.48 -6.33
C VAL A 481 8.44 38.00 -5.66
N SER A 482 8.61 38.72 -4.57
CA SER A 482 7.57 39.48 -3.87
C SER A 482 8.01 40.93 -3.86
N MET A 483 7.26 41.80 -4.53
CA MET A 483 7.58 43.22 -4.67
C MET A 483 6.41 44.08 -4.20
N ASN A 484 6.68 45.03 -3.31
CA ASN A 484 5.73 46.01 -2.81
C ASN A 484 6.04 47.39 -3.41
N PHE A 485 5.13 47.90 -4.24
CA PHE A 485 5.20 49.23 -4.87
C PHE A 485 4.54 50.31 -3.99
N GLY A 486 4.25 50.02 -2.73
CA GLY A 486 3.55 50.89 -1.78
C GLY A 486 2.03 50.82 -1.93
N LYS A 487 1.50 51.14 -3.12
CA LYS A 487 0.06 51.06 -3.44
C LYS A 487 -0.36 49.75 -4.10
N ALA A 488 0.58 48.88 -4.42
CA ALA A 488 0.32 47.59 -5.03
C ALA A 488 1.38 46.59 -4.59
N ARG A 489 1.01 45.32 -4.53
CA ARG A 489 1.92 44.21 -4.24
C ARG A 489 1.85 43.17 -5.35
N LEU A 490 2.99 42.85 -5.93
CA LEU A 490 3.15 41.77 -6.89
C LEU A 490 3.86 40.60 -6.22
N ASP A 491 3.28 39.42 -6.35
CA ASP A 491 3.94 38.15 -6.05
C ASP A 491 3.96 37.34 -7.34
N ALA A 492 5.14 36.89 -7.79
CA ALA A 492 5.28 36.07 -8.98
C ALA A 492 6.27 34.92 -8.74
N SER A 493 5.97 33.75 -9.26
CA SER A 493 6.80 32.55 -9.11
C SER A 493 6.80 31.72 -10.38
N TYR A 494 7.89 30.99 -10.58
CA TYR A 494 8.03 30.00 -11.63
C TYR A 494 8.56 28.72 -11.01
N THR A 495 7.98 27.59 -11.42
CA THR A 495 8.42 26.26 -11.01
C THR A 495 8.55 25.37 -12.25
N TRP A 496 9.68 24.69 -12.35
CA TRP A 496 9.92 23.63 -13.31
C TRP A 496 10.06 22.31 -12.57
N VAL A 497 9.33 21.29 -13.02
CA VAL A 497 9.38 19.93 -12.50
C VAL A 497 9.76 19.00 -13.65
N ASN A 498 10.67 18.07 -13.40
CA ASN A 498 11.00 17.00 -14.32
C ASN A 498 11.24 15.69 -13.59
N GLY A 499 10.36 14.71 -13.81
CA GLY A 499 10.43 13.36 -13.30
C GLY A 499 10.69 12.35 -14.41
N ARG A 500 11.49 11.33 -14.11
CA ARG A 500 11.73 10.19 -15.01
C ARG A 500 11.84 8.90 -14.22
N THR A 501 11.17 7.86 -14.71
CA THR A 501 11.36 6.47 -14.26
C THR A 501 11.87 5.63 -15.43
N THR A 502 12.87 4.81 -15.16
CA THR A 502 13.38 3.81 -16.12
C THR A 502 13.35 2.44 -15.47
N MET A 503 12.99 1.43 -16.25
CA MET A 503 12.92 0.04 -15.82
C MET A 503 13.87 -0.79 -16.69
N ASP A 504 14.76 -1.54 -16.05
CA ASP A 504 15.79 -2.35 -16.70
C ASP A 504 15.59 -3.83 -16.33
N PRO A 505 14.96 -4.62 -17.22
CA PRO A 505 14.73 -6.03 -16.99
C PRO A 505 15.97 -6.87 -17.34
N GLN A 506 16.24 -7.89 -16.54
CA GLN A 506 17.26 -8.90 -16.78
C GLN A 506 16.58 -10.27 -16.88
N TYR A 507 16.96 -11.05 -17.88
CA TYR A 507 16.34 -12.33 -18.17
C TYR A 507 17.36 -13.46 -18.10
N GLY A 508 16.95 -14.57 -17.49
CA GLY A 508 17.66 -15.83 -17.60
C GLY A 508 17.51 -16.43 -19.00
N VAL A 509 18.48 -17.25 -19.39
CA VAL A 509 18.59 -17.83 -20.75
C VAL A 509 17.43 -18.76 -21.14
N GLY A 510 16.71 -19.31 -20.16
CA GLY A 510 15.54 -20.16 -20.35
C GLY A 510 14.24 -19.39 -20.60
N ILE A 511 14.25 -18.05 -20.47
CA ILE A 511 13.08 -17.22 -20.80
C ILE A 511 13.02 -17.04 -22.33
N PRO A 512 11.89 -17.35 -22.99
CA PRO A 512 11.76 -17.20 -24.45
C PRO A 512 12.10 -15.78 -24.95
N THR A 513 12.95 -15.67 -25.96
CA THR A 513 13.41 -14.38 -26.53
C THR A 513 12.27 -13.49 -27.00
N ALA A 514 11.17 -14.08 -27.49
CA ALA A 514 9.96 -13.34 -27.85
C ALA A 514 9.35 -12.59 -26.65
N ILE A 515 9.28 -13.23 -25.47
CA ILE A 515 8.78 -12.62 -24.23
C ILE A 515 9.72 -11.50 -23.77
N GLN A 516 11.03 -11.73 -23.84
CA GLN A 516 12.03 -10.72 -23.49
C GLN A 516 11.90 -9.47 -24.36
N SER A 517 11.78 -9.65 -25.69
CA SER A 517 11.64 -8.54 -26.65
C SER A 517 10.35 -7.76 -26.44
N GLN A 518 9.22 -8.44 -26.26
CA GLN A 518 7.92 -7.80 -26.02
C GLN A 518 7.92 -7.00 -24.73
N THR A 519 8.45 -7.60 -23.65
CA THR A 519 8.50 -6.95 -22.33
C THR A 519 9.42 -5.73 -22.35
N THR A 520 10.60 -5.85 -22.95
CA THR A 520 11.55 -4.71 -23.06
C THR A 520 10.98 -3.58 -23.91
N ALA A 521 10.27 -3.88 -24.99
CA ALA A 521 9.60 -2.87 -25.81
C ALA A 521 8.46 -2.17 -25.07
N ALA A 522 7.73 -2.88 -24.20
CA ALA A 522 6.65 -2.31 -23.39
C ALA A 522 7.16 -1.43 -22.23
N LEU A 523 8.31 -1.77 -21.64
CA LEU A 523 8.91 -1.04 -20.51
C LEU A 523 9.64 0.24 -20.92
N SER A 524 8.95 1.13 -21.65
CA SER A 524 9.47 2.46 -21.99
C SER A 524 9.63 3.35 -20.73
N SER A 525 10.40 4.44 -20.85
CA SER A 525 10.62 5.34 -19.71
C SER A 525 9.39 6.21 -19.43
N LEU A 526 8.86 6.19 -18.21
CA LEU A 526 7.86 7.18 -17.76
C LEU A 526 8.53 8.54 -17.64
N ARG A 527 7.86 9.59 -18.12
CA ARG A 527 8.36 10.97 -18.02
C ARG A 527 7.23 11.93 -17.68
N PHE A 528 7.54 12.85 -16.79
CA PHE A 528 6.67 13.96 -16.43
C PHE A 528 7.48 15.24 -16.45
N ALA A 529 7.06 16.24 -17.19
CA ALA A 529 7.68 17.56 -17.18
C ALA A 529 6.60 18.64 -17.10
N GLN A 530 6.80 19.65 -16.27
CA GLN A 530 5.81 20.70 -16.06
C GLN A 530 6.50 22.04 -15.81
N ASN A 531 5.99 23.08 -16.45
CA ASN A 531 6.35 24.46 -16.18
C ASN A 531 5.12 25.16 -15.63
N ILE A 532 5.25 25.82 -14.48
CA ILE A 532 4.19 26.57 -13.82
C ILE A 532 4.68 27.99 -13.61
N LEU A 533 3.97 28.98 -14.16
CA LEU A 533 4.16 30.41 -13.89
C LEU A 533 2.91 30.91 -13.16
N GLU A 534 3.09 31.47 -11.97
CA GLU A 534 2.02 32.11 -11.20
C GLU A 534 2.38 33.56 -10.92
N ALA A 535 1.40 34.46 -11.07
CA ALA A 535 1.54 35.87 -10.74
C ALA A 535 0.26 36.40 -10.10
N SER A 536 0.41 37.24 -9.08
CA SER A 536 -0.67 37.81 -8.30
C SER A 536 -0.37 39.28 -8.02
N LEU A 537 -1.23 40.18 -8.49
CA LEU A 537 -1.13 41.62 -8.24
C LEU A 537 -2.29 42.07 -7.36
N VAL A 538 -2.00 42.52 -6.14
CA VAL A 538 -2.97 43.12 -5.22
C VAL A 538 -2.86 44.63 -5.31
N VAL A 539 -3.99 45.29 -5.59
CA VAL A 539 -4.12 46.76 -5.68
C VAL A 539 -5.23 47.21 -4.71
N PRO A 540 -4.89 47.77 -3.54
CA PRO A 540 -5.85 48.55 -2.76
C PRO A 540 -6.34 49.76 -3.58
N ILE A 541 -7.64 49.83 -3.79
CA ILE A 541 -8.30 50.97 -4.44
C ILE A 541 -8.51 52.08 -3.41
N ASP A 542 -9.02 51.70 -2.23
CA ASP A 542 -9.15 52.56 -1.05
C ASP A 542 -8.98 51.74 0.25
N ARG A 543 -9.38 52.30 1.41
CA ARG A 543 -9.24 51.65 2.72
C ARG A 543 -10.19 50.47 2.93
N ARG A 544 -11.23 50.33 2.11
CA ARG A 544 -12.28 49.31 2.19
C ARG A 544 -12.26 48.40 0.98
N LEU A 545 -11.79 48.86 -0.18
CA LEU A 545 -11.81 48.14 -1.43
C LEU A 545 -10.39 47.77 -1.90
N SER A 546 -10.18 46.49 -2.18
CA SER A 546 -8.97 46.00 -2.86
C SER A 546 -9.30 45.00 -3.96
N VAL A 547 -8.51 45.01 -5.03
CA VAL A 547 -8.61 44.08 -6.15
C VAL A 547 -7.36 43.22 -6.19
N ARG A 548 -7.51 41.90 -6.36
CA ARG A 548 -6.42 40.97 -6.64
C ARG A 548 -6.60 40.39 -8.03
N LEU A 549 -5.63 40.65 -8.90
CA LEU A 549 -5.52 40.02 -10.21
C LEU A 549 -4.61 38.80 -10.09
N LEU A 550 -5.02 37.67 -10.68
CA LEU A 550 -4.29 36.42 -10.67
C LEU A 550 -4.08 35.93 -12.10
N LEU A 551 -2.86 35.48 -12.39
CA LEU A 551 -2.47 34.76 -13.59
C LEU A 551 -1.82 33.45 -13.16
N ARG A 552 -2.23 32.34 -13.77
CA ARG A 552 -1.50 31.07 -13.75
C ARG A 552 -1.37 30.56 -15.17
N TYR A 553 -0.16 30.21 -15.58
CA TYR A 553 0.13 29.55 -16.84
C TYR A 553 0.85 28.24 -16.57
N GLU A 554 0.44 27.19 -17.27
CA GLU A 554 0.94 25.83 -17.08
C GLU A 554 1.18 25.16 -18.44
N ASP A 555 2.36 24.57 -18.62
CA ASP A 555 2.72 23.73 -19.77
C ASP A 555 3.21 22.39 -19.24
N GLY A 556 2.44 21.33 -19.48
CA GLY A 556 2.71 19.99 -18.97
C GLY A 556 2.92 18.99 -20.11
N ARG A 557 3.89 18.09 -19.92
CA ARG A 557 4.16 16.96 -20.82
C ARG A 557 4.23 15.67 -20.04
N ILE A 558 3.51 14.66 -20.48
CA ILE A 558 3.37 13.39 -19.77
C ILE A 558 3.56 12.26 -20.78
N ARG A 559 4.45 11.32 -20.46
CA ARG A 559 4.66 10.09 -21.21
C ARG A 559 4.48 8.94 -20.25
N ASP A 560 3.50 8.10 -20.55
CA ASP A 560 3.10 6.98 -19.72
C ASP A 560 3.22 5.70 -20.56
N LEU A 561 3.97 4.73 -20.05
CA LEU A 561 4.27 3.51 -20.78
C LEU A 561 3.00 2.71 -21.09
N GLU A 562 1.96 2.77 -20.25
CA GLU A 562 0.73 2.02 -20.43
C GLU A 562 -0.03 2.56 -21.65
N TYR A 563 -0.15 3.88 -21.76
CA TYR A 563 -0.85 4.53 -22.86
C TYR A 563 0.00 4.61 -24.13
N ASP A 564 1.31 4.83 -24.00
CA ASP A 564 2.24 4.87 -25.15
C ASP A 564 2.41 3.48 -25.78
N SER A 565 2.36 2.40 -24.98
CA SER A 565 2.49 1.01 -25.47
C SER A 565 1.19 0.43 -26.04
N ALA A 566 0.02 0.92 -25.59
CA ALA A 566 -1.28 0.59 -26.16
C ALA A 566 -1.40 1.04 -27.63
N GLY A 567 -0.86 2.21 -27.98
CA GLY A 567 -0.79 2.70 -29.36
C GLY A 567 0.27 2.02 -30.25
N ALA A 568 1.29 1.39 -29.64
CA ALA A 568 2.42 0.77 -30.35
C ALA A 568 2.21 -0.70 -30.72
N GLY A 569 1.03 -1.27 -30.46
CA GLY A 569 0.74 -2.68 -30.75
C GLY A 569 1.47 -3.68 -29.84
N ALA A 570 2.05 -3.23 -28.71
CA ALA A 570 2.63 -4.15 -27.71
C ALA A 570 1.53 -4.96 -26.97
N ALA A 571 0.30 -4.43 -26.94
CA ALA A 571 -0.91 -5.14 -26.52
C ALA A 571 -1.40 -6.20 -27.54
N ALA A 572 -0.80 -6.27 -28.75
CA ALA A 572 -1.31 -7.11 -29.84
C ALA A 572 -1.13 -8.63 -29.60
N GLY A 573 -0.38 -9.04 -28.58
CA GLY A 573 -0.22 -10.46 -28.21
C GLY A 573 -1.45 -11.07 -27.52
N SER A 574 -2.32 -10.26 -26.93
CA SER A 574 -3.59 -10.72 -26.35
C SER A 574 -4.55 -9.54 -26.20
N ALA A 575 -5.39 -9.34 -27.22
CA ALA A 575 -6.53 -8.41 -27.23
C ALA A 575 -7.62 -8.83 -26.22
N GLN A 576 -7.27 -8.81 -24.93
CA GLN A 576 -8.12 -9.24 -23.80
C GLN A 576 -8.43 -8.11 -22.82
N HIS A 577 -8.04 -6.87 -23.15
CA HIS A 577 -8.37 -5.69 -22.36
C HIS A 577 -8.87 -4.57 -23.27
N THR A 578 -9.76 -3.74 -22.74
CA THR A 578 -10.22 -2.51 -23.38
C THR A 578 -9.89 -1.36 -22.46
N SER A 579 -8.97 -0.51 -22.89
CA SER A 579 -8.57 0.69 -22.16
C SER A 579 -9.38 1.90 -22.64
N LEU A 580 -9.58 2.86 -21.75
CA LEU A 580 -10.10 4.17 -22.16
C LEU A 580 -8.99 4.92 -22.90
N ASP A 581 -9.29 5.48 -24.07
CA ASP A 581 -8.40 6.41 -24.78
C ASP A 581 -8.42 7.80 -24.12
N ALA A 582 -8.17 7.83 -22.81
CA ALA A 582 -8.22 9.02 -21.94
C ALA A 582 -6.92 9.14 -21.13
N GLY A 583 -5.82 8.66 -21.69
CA GLY A 583 -4.50 8.76 -21.07
C GLY A 583 -4.03 10.20 -20.91
N PRO A 584 -2.98 10.43 -20.11
CA PRO A 584 -2.39 11.76 -19.94
C PRO A 584 -1.97 12.35 -21.29
N GLN A 585 -2.37 13.60 -21.54
CA GLN A 585 -1.99 14.32 -22.76
C GLN A 585 -1.11 15.54 -22.42
N ASP A 586 -0.29 15.95 -23.37
CA ASP A 586 0.41 17.22 -23.29
C ASP A 586 -0.62 18.36 -23.30
N TYR A 587 -0.43 19.38 -22.47
CA TYR A 587 -1.38 20.48 -22.37
C TYR A 587 -0.69 21.82 -22.14
N ARG A 588 -1.44 22.88 -22.48
CA ARG A 588 -1.15 24.26 -22.11
C ARG A 588 -2.42 24.89 -21.58
N ALA A 589 -2.33 25.48 -20.40
CA ALA A 589 -3.46 26.12 -19.74
C ALA A 589 -3.06 27.51 -19.25
N ALA A 590 -3.97 28.47 -19.41
CA ALA A 590 -3.86 29.80 -18.83
C ALA A 590 -5.14 30.13 -18.06
N LEU A 591 -5.00 30.50 -16.80
CA LEU A 591 -6.07 30.96 -15.92
C LEU A 591 -5.82 32.43 -15.57
N LEU A 592 -6.82 33.26 -15.81
CA LEU A 592 -6.88 34.65 -15.40
C LEU A 592 -8.06 34.83 -14.45
N GLY A 593 -7.84 35.47 -13.31
CA GLY A 593 -8.87 35.71 -12.31
C GLY A 593 -8.77 37.09 -11.68
N ALA A 594 -9.90 37.63 -11.25
CA ALA A 594 -9.96 38.86 -10.47
C ALA A 594 -10.82 38.61 -9.23
N PHE A 595 -10.30 38.96 -8.06
CA PHE A 595 -11.01 38.88 -6.79
C PHE A 595 -11.16 40.28 -6.22
N VAL A 596 -12.34 40.59 -5.69
CA VAL A 596 -12.62 41.87 -5.05
C VAL A 596 -12.87 41.60 -3.57
N ARG A 597 -12.15 42.34 -2.71
CA ARG A 597 -12.39 42.35 -1.27
C ARG A 597 -12.94 43.70 -0.86
N LEU A 598 -14.08 43.67 -0.17
CA LEU A 598 -14.74 44.82 0.42
C LEU A 598 -14.81 44.61 1.94
N ASP A 599 -14.12 45.45 2.71
CA ASP A 599 -14.19 45.46 4.17
C ASP A 599 -15.33 46.41 4.60
N PHE A 600 -16.31 45.87 5.34
CA PHE A 600 -17.49 46.58 5.82
C PHE A 600 -17.31 47.19 7.20
#